data_AF-A0A7W1JWQ5-F1
#
_entry.id   AF-A0A7W1JWQ5-F1
#
_cell.length_a   1.000
_cell.length_b   1.000
_cell.length_c   1.000
_cell.angle_alpha   90.00
_cell.angle_beta   90.00
_cell.angle_gamma   90.00
#
_symmetry.space_group_name_H-M   'P 1'
#
loop_
_entity.id
_entity.type
_entity.pdbx_description
1 polymer ?
#
loop_
_entity_poly.entity_id
_entity_poly.type
_entity_poly.pdbx_seq_one_letter_code
_entity_poly.pdbx_strand_id
1 'polypeptide(L)'
;MYATVRTYSTPEMADALVSNEADVKSLVSGIDGFRAYYLIRTADGAASVSVYDDEKGANESNSAAANWIRDNLPEIGGSAPQISAGEVVISA
;
A
#
# COMPACT_ATOMS: atom_id res chain seq x y z
N MET A 1 -10.82 -1.52 -13.39
CA MET A 1 -9.59 -1.63 -12.60
C MET A 1 -9.12 -0.26 -12.22
N TYR A 2 -8.79 -0.08 -10.95
CA TYR A 2 -8.27 1.16 -10.40
C TYR A 2 -7.02 0.84 -9.58
N ALA A 3 -5.96 1.63 -9.74
CA ALA A 3 -4.70 1.42 -9.06
C ALA A 3 -4.43 2.54 -8.07
N THR A 4 -3.76 2.21 -6.97
CA THR A 4 -3.17 3.17 -6.04
C THR A 4 -1.71 2.85 -5.82
N VAL A 5 -0.88 3.88 -5.86
CA VAL A 5 0.55 3.84 -5.57
C VAL A 5 0.79 4.66 -4.32
N ARG A 6 1.37 4.03 -3.29
CA ARG A 6 1.73 4.66 -2.03
C ARG A 6 3.24 4.74 -1.93
N THR A 7 3.78 5.95 -1.81
CA THR A 7 5.23 6.20 -1.68
C THR A 7 5.55 6.67 -0.28
N TYR A 8 6.44 5.94 0.38
CA TYR A 8 6.90 6.15 1.74
C TYR A 8 8.38 6.58 1.71
N SER A 9 8.70 7.72 2.32
CA SER A 9 10.07 8.28 2.38
C SER A 9 10.82 7.93 3.67
N THR A 10 10.43 6.83 4.32
CA THR A 10 11.09 6.30 5.51
C THR A 10 12.00 5.13 5.09
N PRO A 11 13.33 5.20 5.27
CA PRO A 11 14.27 4.19 4.80
C PRO A 11 13.95 2.76 5.26
N GLU A 12 13.51 2.59 6.51
CA GLU A 12 13.22 1.30 7.14
C GLU A 12 11.86 0.71 6.70
N MET A 13 11.03 1.47 5.96
CA MET A 13 9.65 1.09 5.66
C MET A 13 9.55 -0.24 4.92
N ALA A 14 10.45 -0.50 3.97
CA ALA A 14 10.44 -1.75 3.21
C ALA A 14 10.69 -2.95 4.12
N ASP A 15 11.69 -2.88 4.99
CA ASP A 15 12.02 -3.94 5.93
C ASP A 15 10.91 -4.17 6.95
N ALA A 16 10.30 -3.10 7.44
CA ALA A 16 9.20 -3.19 8.39
C ALA A 16 7.95 -3.84 7.79
N LEU A 17 7.59 -3.48 6.55
CA LEU A 17 6.46 -4.09 5.84
C LEU A 17 6.74 -5.56 5.47
N VAL A 18 7.97 -5.91 5.10
CA VAL A 18 8.39 -7.30 4.86
C VAL A 18 8.37 -8.12 6.15
N SER A 19 8.81 -7.55 7.27
CA SER A 19 8.78 -8.24 8.57
C SER A 19 7.34 -8.56 9.03
N ASN A 20 6.35 -7.85 8.50
CA ASN A 20 4.93 -8.06 8.76
C ASN A 20 4.17 -8.56 7.51
N GLU A 21 4.85 -9.28 6.62
CA GLU A 21 4.34 -9.66 5.29
C GLU A 21 2.95 -10.33 5.34
N ALA A 22 2.72 -11.23 6.29
CA ALA A 22 1.46 -11.96 6.41
C ALA A 22 0.27 -11.01 6.67
N ASP A 23 0.45 -10.07 7.60
CA ASP A 23 -0.57 -9.09 7.96
C ASP A 23 -0.81 -8.10 6.83
N VAL A 24 0.26 -7.61 6.20
CA VAL A 24 0.16 -6.70 5.04
C VAL A 24 -0.58 -7.37 3.88
N LYS A 25 -0.24 -8.62 3.56
CA LYS A 25 -0.93 -9.39 2.51
C LYS A 25 -2.39 -9.61 2.86
N SER A 26 -2.69 -10.03 4.08
CA SER A 26 -4.07 -10.24 4.55
C SER A 26 -4.89 -8.94 4.45
N LEU A 27 -4.33 -7.83 4.91
CA LEU A 27 -4.96 -6.51 4.88
C LEU A 27 -5.34 -6.07 3.47
N VAL A 28 -4.40 -6.14 2.51
CA VAL A 28 -4.65 -5.65 1.14
C VAL A 28 -5.51 -6.62 0.32
N SER A 29 -5.38 -7.93 0.56
CA SER A 29 -6.11 -8.96 -0.20
C SER A 29 -7.51 -9.24 0.34
N GLY A 30 -7.79 -8.89 1.60
CA GLY A 30 -9.12 -8.98 2.20
C GLY A 30 -10.10 -7.89 1.77
N ILE A 31 -9.64 -6.87 1.04
CA ILE A 31 -10.49 -5.81 0.51
C ILE A 31 -11.18 -6.28 -0.77
N ASP A 32 -12.49 -6.04 -0.86
CA ASP A 32 -13.30 -6.42 -2.00
C ASP A 32 -12.72 -5.91 -3.33
N GLY A 33 -12.71 -6.79 -4.34
CA GLY A 33 -12.21 -6.46 -5.66
C GLY A 33 -10.69 -6.45 -5.78
N PHE A 34 -9.93 -6.98 -4.81
CA PHE A 34 -8.48 -7.11 -4.89
C PHE A 34 -8.01 -7.83 -6.16
N ARG A 35 -7.05 -7.25 -6.88
CA ARG A 35 -6.46 -7.82 -8.11
C ARG A 35 -4.97 -8.09 -7.97
N ALA A 36 -4.21 -7.14 -7.42
CA ALA A 36 -2.76 -7.27 -7.33
C ALA A 36 -2.17 -6.41 -6.21
N TYR A 37 -1.03 -6.85 -5.67
CA TYR A 37 -0.21 -6.10 -4.74
C TYR A 37 1.27 -6.30 -5.04
N TYR A 38 2.02 -5.21 -5.02
CA TYR A 38 3.47 -5.22 -5.12
C TYR A 38 4.06 -4.28 -4.07
N LEU A 39 5.10 -4.73 -3.37
CA LEU A 39 5.92 -3.90 -2.51
C LEU A 39 7.30 -3.77 -3.16
N ILE A 40 7.79 -2.54 -3.26
CA ILE A 40 9.01 -2.17 -3.96
C ILE A 40 9.87 -1.39 -2.98
N ARG A 41 11.11 -1.84 -2.75
CA ARG A 41 12.11 -1.03 -2.05
C ARG A 41 12.60 0.07 -2.99
N THR A 42 12.68 1.29 -2.48
CA THR A 42 13.21 2.45 -3.20
C THR A 42 14.49 2.95 -2.51
N ALA A 43 15.15 3.95 -3.08
CA ALA A 43 16.34 4.54 -2.48
C ALA A 43 16.05 5.21 -1.12
N ASP A 44 14.87 5.82 -0.98
CA ASP A 44 14.50 6.65 0.18
C ASP A 44 13.48 5.97 1.10
N GLY A 45 13.08 4.73 0.81
CA GLY A 45 12.08 4.00 1.58
C GLY A 45 11.38 2.91 0.76
N ALA A 46 10.07 3.02 0.59
CA ALA A 46 9.27 2.01 -0.09
C ALA A 46 8.19 2.61 -0.99
N ALA A 47 7.82 1.89 -2.04
CA ALA A 47 6.61 2.13 -2.80
C ALA A 47 5.75 0.86 -2.78
N SER A 48 4.44 1.00 -2.64
CA SER A 48 3.52 -0.11 -2.88
C SER A 48 2.54 0.22 -3.99
N VAL A 49 2.20 -0.79 -4.78
CA VAL A 49 1.20 -0.71 -5.84
C VAL A 49 0.09 -1.69 -5.48
N SER A 50 -1.13 -1.21 -5.39
CA SER A 50 -2.32 -2.05 -5.24
C SER A 50 -3.28 -1.80 -6.40
N VAL A 51 -3.87 -2.87 -6.93
CA VAL A 51 -4.89 -2.80 -7.97
C VAL A 51 -6.16 -3.46 -7.46
N TYR A 52 -7.28 -2.77 -7.67
CA TYR A 52 -8.63 -3.20 -7.32
C TYR A 52 -9.55 -3.11 -8.53
N ASP A 53 -10.74 -3.70 -8.42
CA ASP A 53 -11.77 -3.63 -9.45
C ASP A 53 -12.22 -2.21 -9.76
N ASP A 54 -12.40 -1.41 -8.70
CA ASP A 54 -12.92 -0.06 -8.75
C ASP A 54 -12.16 0.89 -7.81
N GLU A 55 -12.49 2.17 -7.90
CA GLU A 55 -11.93 3.23 -7.08
C GLU A 55 -12.21 3.02 -5.58
N LYS A 56 -13.36 2.42 -5.24
CA LYS A 56 -13.76 2.20 -3.85
C LYS A 56 -12.77 1.28 -3.14
N GLY A 57 -12.41 0.14 -3.75
CA GLY A 57 -11.43 -0.79 -3.19
C GLY A 57 -10.05 -0.15 -3.02
N ALA A 58 -9.61 0.66 -3.99
CA ALA A 58 -8.34 1.38 -3.90
C ALA A 58 -8.33 2.41 -2.76
N ASN A 59 -9.40 3.19 -2.62
CA ASN A 59 -9.53 4.17 -1.54
C ASN A 59 -9.62 3.51 -0.16
N GLU A 60 -10.37 2.41 -0.04
CA GLU A 60 -10.42 1.61 1.18
C GLU A 60 -9.03 1.10 1.58
N SER A 61 -8.24 0.61 0.60
CA SER A 61 -6.87 0.15 0.84
C SER A 61 -5.94 1.24 1.35
N ASN A 62 -6.12 2.48 0.90
CA ASN A 62 -5.33 3.62 1.35
C ASN A 62 -5.60 3.90 2.84
N SER A 63 -6.86 3.89 3.26
CA SER A 63 -7.25 4.07 4.66
C SER A 63 -6.82 2.90 5.54
N ALA A 64 -7.02 1.66 5.07
CA ALA A 64 -6.63 0.45 5.79
C ALA A 64 -5.13 0.41 6.05
N ALA A 65 -4.31 0.69 5.03
CA ALA A 65 -2.86 0.74 5.17
C ALA A 65 -2.39 1.85 6.12
N ALA A 66 -2.99 3.05 6.04
CA ALA A 66 -2.64 4.15 6.92
C ALA A 66 -2.94 3.82 8.40
N ASN A 67 -4.08 3.19 8.67
CA ASN A 67 -4.45 2.76 10.02
C ASN A 67 -3.54 1.66 10.52
N TRP A 68 -3.30 0.63 9.70
CA TRP A 68 -2.43 -0.47 10.07
C TRP A 68 -1.00 -0.01 10.39
N ILE A 69 -0.42 0.89 9.58
CA ILE A 69 0.90 1.46 9.86
C ILE A 69 0.91 2.25 11.17
N ARG A 70 -0.12 3.06 11.43
CA ARG A 70 -0.23 3.82 12.69
C ARG A 70 -0.25 2.90 13.91
N ASP A 71 -0.97 1.79 13.82
CA ASP A 71 -1.22 0.90 14.95
C ASP A 71 -0.05 -0.09 15.18
N ASN A 72 0.61 -0.53 14.11
CA ASN A 72 1.63 -1.59 14.18
C ASN A 72 3.06 -1.08 14.07
N LEU A 73 3.25 0.10 13.46
CA LEU A 73 4.57 0.67 13.16
C LEU A 73 4.71 2.12 13.66
N PRO A 74 4.33 2.44 14.92
CA PRO A 74 4.27 3.83 15.40
C PRO A 74 5.62 4.58 15.37
N GLU A 75 6.73 3.86 15.49
CA GLU A 75 8.10 4.43 15.49
C GLU A 75 8.59 4.86 14.10
N ILE A 76 7.98 4.34 13.02
CA ILE A 76 8.38 4.63 11.63
C ILE A 76 7.23 5.20 10.78
N GLY A 77 5.98 5.06 11.27
CA GLY A 77 4.74 5.52 10.66
C GLY A 77 4.50 7.02 10.83
N GLY A 78 5.53 7.83 10.61
CA GLY A 78 5.49 9.27 10.83
C GLY A 78 4.66 10.00 9.76
N SER A 79 5.26 10.24 8.59
CA SER A 79 4.64 11.03 7.53
C SER A 79 3.62 10.20 6.75
N ALA A 80 2.47 10.81 6.42
CA ALA A 80 1.53 10.21 5.48
C ALA A 80 2.25 9.96 4.14
N PRO A 81 2.04 8.78 3.50
CA PRO A 81 2.63 8.53 2.20
C PRO A 81 2.09 9.49 1.15
N GLN A 82 2.88 9.77 0.13
CA GLN A 82 2.34 10.35 -1.09
C GLN A 82 1.50 9.28 -1.79
N ILE A 83 0.26 9.61 -2.14
CA ILE A 83 -0.67 8.71 -2.83
C ILE A 83 -0.90 9.21 -4.24
N SER A 84 -0.77 8.32 -5.22
CA SER A 84 -1.16 8.54 -6.62
C SER A 84 -2.10 7.43 -7.03
N ALA A 85 -3.31 7.76 -7.48
CA ALA A 85 -4.32 6.77 -7.79
C ALA A 85 -5.12 7.16 -9.05
N GLY A 86 -5.65 6.16 -9.75
CA GLY A 86 -6.40 6.39 -10.99
C GLY A 86 -6.84 5.10 -11.69
N GLU A 87 -7.61 5.27 -12.74
CA GLU A 87 -8.03 4.17 -13.62
C GLU A 87 -6.84 3.53 -14.33
N VAL A 88 -6.81 2.20 -14.37
CA VAL A 88 -5.82 1.45 -15.14
C VAL A 88 -6.26 1.43 -16.61
N VAL A 89 -5.58 2.24 -17.44
CA VAL A 89 -5.92 2.39 -18.86
C VAL A 89 -5.26 1.36 -19.78
N ILE A 90 -4.16 0.73 -19.35
CA ILE A 90 -3.44 -0.33 -20.07
C ILE A 90 -2.98 -1.37 -19.05
N SER A 91 -3.19 -2.65 -19.35
CA SER A 91 -2.72 -3.81 -18.57
C SER A 91 -2.39 -4.95 -19.53
N ALA A 92 -1.40 -5.78 -19.19
CA ALA A 92 -0.97 -6.94 -19.96
C ALA A 92 -1.03 -8.23 -19.13
#